data_AF-A0A2T2Q932-F1
#
_entry.id   AF-A0A2T2Q932-F1
#
_cell.length_a   1.000
_cell.length_b   1.000
_cell.length_c   1.000
_cell.angle_alpha   90.00
_cell.angle_beta   90.00
_cell.angle_gamma   90.00
#
_symmetry.space_group_name_H-M   'P 1'
#
loop_
_entity.id
_entity.type
_entity.pdbx_description
1 polymer ?
#
loop_
_entity_poly.entity_id
_entity_poly.type
_entity_poly.pdbx_seq_one_letter_code
_entity_poly.pdbx_strand_id
1 'polypeptide(L)'
;MVALSRGQLGGSKWLLKSLQIARQQRAKSLELRAATSLARLWRDEGKRTAARDLLAPVYGWFTEGFDTLDLKEAKALLDDLAS
;
A
#
# COMPACT_ATOMS: atom_id res chain seq x y z
N MET A 1 49.36 -12.85 13.97
CA MET A 1 48.72 -11.53 14.15
C MET A 1 48.12 -11.08 12.83
N VAL A 2 46.82 -11.32 12.60
CA VAL A 2 45.94 -10.47 11.79
C VAL A 2 44.58 -10.52 12.46
N ALA A 3 44.19 -9.40 13.06
CA ALA A 3 42.92 -9.25 13.77
C ALA A 3 41.77 -9.34 12.77
N LEU A 4 40.83 -10.26 13.03
CA LEU A 4 39.50 -10.20 12.43
C LEU A 4 38.79 -8.99 13.03
N SER A 5 38.81 -7.88 12.30
CA SER A 5 38.06 -6.67 12.64
C SER A 5 36.56 -6.99 12.70
N ARG A 6 36.08 -7.16 13.93
CA ARG A 6 34.67 -7.01 14.30
C ARG A 6 34.22 -5.61 13.85
N GLY A 7 33.20 -5.51 12.99
CA GLY A 7 32.62 -4.20 12.69
C GLY A 7 31.53 -4.08 11.62
N GLN A 8 31.35 -5.01 10.67
CA GLN A 8 30.52 -4.72 9.48
C GLN A 8 29.13 -5.41 9.41
N LEU A 9 28.59 -5.97 10.52
CA LEU A 9 27.34 -6.76 10.48
C LEU A 9 26.04 -5.97 10.78
N GLY A 10 26.12 -4.66 10.96
CA GLY A 10 24.95 -3.80 11.22
C GLY A 10 24.26 -3.28 9.95
N GLY A 11 25.03 -2.76 8.98
CA GLY A 11 24.48 -2.04 7.82
C GLY A 11 23.70 -2.90 6.83
N SER A 12 24.14 -4.14 6.58
CA SER A 12 23.51 -5.03 5.60
C SER A 12 22.09 -5.44 6.00
N LYS A 13 21.83 -5.66 7.28
CA LYS A 13 20.49 -6.03 7.78
C LYS A 13 19.48 -4.90 7.62
N TRP A 14 19.87 -3.65 7.86
CA TRP A 14 18.99 -2.49 7.68
C TRP A 14 18.65 -2.26 6.22
N LEU A 15 19.61 -2.40 5.31
CA LEU A 15 19.38 -2.28 3.87
C LEU A 15 18.47 -3.39 3.34
N LEU A 16 18.64 -4.64 3.79
CA LEU A 16 17.74 -5.74 3.44
C LEU A 16 16.32 -5.51 3.96
N LYS A 17 16.18 -5.02 5.20
CA LYS A 17 14.87 -4.65 5.77
C LYS A 17 14.21 -3.53 4.97
N SER A 18 14.97 -2.48 4.63
CA SER A 18 14.48 -1.38 3.80
C SER A 18 14.04 -1.85 2.42
N LEU A 19 14.80 -2.75 1.78
CA LEU A 19 14.44 -3.33 0.48
C LEU A 19 13.17 -4.17 0.57
N GLN A 20 13.01 -4.96 1.63
CA GLN A 20 11.81 -5.74 1.85
C GLN A 20 10.57 -4.85 2.04
N ILE A 21 10.70 -3.78 2.84
CA ILE A 21 9.63 -2.80 3.04
C ILE A 21 9.27 -2.13 1.72
N ALA A 22 10.26 -1.66 0.94
CA ALA A 22 10.03 -1.04 -0.35
C ALA A 22 9.32 -1.99 -1.35
N ARG A 23 9.68 -3.28 -1.34
CA ARG A 23 9.01 -4.31 -2.15
C ARG A 23 7.56 -4.52 -1.72
N GLN A 24 7.31 -4.61 -0.41
CA GLN A 24 5.96 -4.74 0.13
C GLN A 24 5.11 -3.52 -0.18
N GLN A 25 5.65 -2.31 -0.02
CA GLN A 25 4.98 -1.07 -0.40
C GLN A 25 4.64 -1.03 -1.89
N ARG A 26 5.58 -1.41 -2.77
CA ARG A 26 5.31 -1.46 -4.22
C ARG A 26 4.19 -2.45 -4.56
N ALA A 27 4.21 -3.63 -3.95
CA ALA A 27 3.15 -4.63 -4.13
C ALA A 27 1.80 -4.08 -3.66
N LYS A 28 1.78 -3.40 -2.52
CA LYS A 28 0.56 -2.77 -1.97
C LYS A 28 0.05 -1.61 -2.81
N SER A 29 0.92 -0.77 -3.39
CA SER A 29 0.49 0.28 -4.32
C SER A 29 -0.19 -0.29 -5.56
N LEU A 30 0.30 -1.42 -6.09
CA LEU A 30 -0.35 -2.11 -7.21
C LEU A 30 -1.71 -2.71 -6.80
N GLU A 31 -1.77 -3.31 -5.61
CA GLU A 31 -3.03 -3.83 -5.04
C GLU A 31 -4.07 -2.72 -4.87
N LEU A 32 -3.68 -1.56 -4.34
CA LEU A 32 -4.54 -0.39 -4.19
C LEU A 32 -5.13 0.05 -5.54
N ARG A 33 -4.28 0.17 -6.57
CA ARG A 33 -4.74 0.59 -7.89
C ARG A 33 -5.76 -0.40 -8.48
N ALA A 34 -5.51 -1.69 -8.33
CA ALA A 34 -6.44 -2.72 -8.78
C ALA A 34 -7.76 -2.68 -7.99
N ALA A 35 -7.69 -2.58 -6.67
CA ALA A 35 -8.86 -2.49 -5.80
C ALA A 35 -9.71 -1.25 -6.11
N THR A 36 -9.08 -0.09 -6.33
CA THR A 36 -9.78 1.14 -6.73
C THR A 36 -10.52 0.96 -8.05
N SER A 37 -9.87 0.41 -9.08
CA SER A 37 -10.51 0.16 -10.38
C SER A 37 -11.70 -0.80 -10.26
N LEU A 38 -11.57 -1.87 -9.49
CA LEU A 38 -12.65 -2.84 -9.28
C LEU A 38 -13.80 -2.25 -8.45
N ALA A 39 -13.48 -1.45 -7.42
CA ALA A 39 -14.48 -0.75 -6.61
C ALA A 39 -15.27 0.27 -7.45
N ARG A 40 -14.64 0.96 -8.41
CA ARG A 40 -15.36 1.84 -9.35
C ARG A 40 -16.36 1.06 -10.19
N LEU A 41 -15.93 -0.08 -10.76
CA LEU A 41 -16.80 -0.93 -11.55
C LEU A 41 -18.01 -1.42 -10.72
N TRP A 42 -17.78 -1.90 -9.50
CA TRP A 42 -18.86 -2.37 -8.63
C TRP A 42 -19.78 -1.25 -8.15
N ARG A 43 -19.26 -0.05 -7.91
CA ARG A 43 -20.09 1.12 -7.63
C ARG A 43 -21.06 1.39 -8.78
N ASP A 44 -20.57 1.35 -10.02
CA ASP A 44 -21.36 1.63 -11.21
C ASP A 44 -22.42 0.52 -11.47
N GLU A 45 -22.18 -0.69 -10.98
CA GLU A 45 -23.16 -1.80 -10.91
C GLU A 45 -24.13 -1.70 -9.71
N GLY A 46 -24.04 -0.65 -8.88
CA GLY A 46 -24.87 -0.46 -7.68
C GLY A 46 -24.42 -1.27 -6.45
N LYS A 47 -23.30 -2.01 -6.52
CA LYS A 47 -22.75 -2.84 -5.44
C LYS A 47 -21.86 -2.02 -4.49
N ARG A 48 -22.39 -0.91 -3.95
CA ARG A 48 -21.63 0.05 -3.12
C ARG A 48 -20.96 -0.59 -1.90
N THR A 49 -21.67 -1.42 -1.13
CA THR A 49 -21.12 -2.07 0.07
C THR A 49 -19.93 -2.97 -0.27
N ALA A 50 -20.06 -3.82 -1.31
CA ALA A 50 -18.98 -4.70 -1.75
C ALA A 50 -17.76 -3.91 -2.25
N ALA A 51 -17.98 -2.80 -2.97
CA ALA A 51 -16.91 -1.89 -3.40
C ALA A 51 -16.14 -1.31 -2.21
N ARG A 52 -16.86 -0.88 -1.17
CA ARG A 52 -16.28 -0.34 0.06
C ARG A 52 -15.51 -1.41 0.82
N ASP A 53 -16.10 -2.59 1.00
CA ASP A 53 -15.51 -3.70 1.76
C ASP A 53 -14.23 -4.23 1.11
N LEU A 54 -14.12 -4.15 -0.22
CA LEU A 54 -12.89 -4.45 -0.95
C LEU A 54 -11.83 -3.37 -0.76
N LEU A 55 -12.18 -2.09 -0.93
CA LEU A 55 -11.20 -1.01 -1.02
C LEU A 55 -10.70 -0.52 0.36
N ALA A 56 -11.59 -0.45 1.35
CA ALA A 56 -11.28 0.07 2.68
C ALA A 56 -10.08 -0.62 3.37
N PRO A 57 -9.98 -1.97 3.40
CA PRO A 57 -8.84 -2.62 4.06
C PRO A 57 -7.52 -2.40 3.31
N VAL A 58 -7.55 -2.28 1.98
CA VAL A 58 -6.35 -2.02 1.17
C VAL A 58 -5.86 -0.59 1.38
N TYR A 59 -6.78 0.39 1.40
CA TYR A 59 -6.47 1.78 1.72
C TYR A 59 -5.94 1.92 3.16
N GLY A 60 -6.56 1.23 4.12
CA GLY A 60 -6.18 1.28 5.54
C GLY A 60 -4.81 0.67 5.87
N TRP A 61 -4.18 -0.07 4.94
CA TRP A 61 -2.80 -0.55 5.12
C TRP A 61 -1.77 0.58 5.03
N PHE A 62 -2.08 1.67 4.31
CA PHE A 62 -1.17 2.79 4.13
C PHE A 62 -1.20 3.72 5.35
N THR A 63 -0.03 3.98 5.92
CA THR A 63 0.15 4.97 7.00
C THR A 63 0.78 6.27 6.51
N GLU A 64 1.29 6.28 5.27
CA GLU A 64 2.02 7.38 4.64
C GLU A 64 1.72 7.41 3.13
N GLY A 65 2.15 8.47 2.44
CA GLY A 65 2.00 8.58 0.98
C GLY A 65 0.63 9.04 0.50
N PHE A 66 -0.20 9.59 1.40
CA PHE A 66 -1.53 10.12 1.07
C PHE A 66 -1.53 11.25 0.02
N ASP A 67 -0.37 11.82 -0.28
CA ASP A 67 -0.21 12.79 -1.38
C ASP A 67 -0.12 12.17 -2.77
N THR A 68 0.07 10.85 -2.86
CA THR A 68 0.12 10.13 -4.13
C THR A 68 -1.26 10.07 -4.80
N LEU A 69 -1.26 10.04 -6.14
CA LEU A 69 -2.48 10.01 -6.93
C LEU A 69 -3.35 8.79 -6.56
N ASP A 70 -2.75 7.59 -6.47
CA ASP A 70 -3.47 6.35 -6.19
C ASP A 70 -4.24 6.42 -4.84
N LEU A 71 -3.63 7.01 -3.79
CA LEU A 71 -4.27 7.16 -2.49
C LEU A 71 -5.33 8.27 -2.47
N LYS A 72 -5.13 9.37 -3.19
CA LYS A 72 -6.15 10.43 -3.34
C LYS A 72 -7.40 9.91 -4.03
N GLU A 73 -7.22 9.15 -5.11
CA GLU A 73 -8.32 8.55 -5.85
C GLU A 73 -9.08 7.50 -5.04
N ALA A 74 -8.36 6.63 -4.33
CA ALA A 74 -8.96 5.63 -3.44
C ALA A 74 -9.79 6.30 -2.32
N LYS A 75 -9.26 7.37 -1.72
CA LYS A 75 -9.98 8.13 -0.70
C LYS A 75 -11.27 8.74 -1.25
N ALA A 76 -11.19 9.44 -2.38
CA ALA A 76 -12.34 10.07 -2.99
C ALA A 76 -13.45 9.05 -3.31
N LEU A 77 -13.07 7.85 -3.76
CA LEU A 77 -14.01 6.77 -4.00
C LEU A 77 -14.62 6.23 -2.70
N LEU A 78 -13.84 6.05 -1.63
CA LEU A 78 -14.37 5.63 -0.33
C LEU A 78 -15.36 6.65 0.26
N ASP A 79 -15.11 7.95 0.07
CA ASP A 79 -16.01 9.02 0.51
C ASP A 79 -17.32 9.01 -0.31
N ASP A 80 -17.27 8.76 -1.63
CA ASP A 80 -18.43 8.58 -2.52
C ASP A 80 -19.24 7.30 -2.22
N LEU A 81 -18.57 6.24 -1.75
CA LEU A 81 -19.20 4.99 -1.33
C LEU A 81 -19.81 5.07 0.09
N ALA A 82 -19.48 6.11 0.85
CA ALA A 82 -20.04 6.35 2.19
C ALA A 82 -21.33 7.18 2.18
N SER A 83 -21.63 7.81 1.04
CA SER A 83 -22.84 8.61 0.79
C SER A 83 -23.95 7.74 0.20
#